data_AF-A0A3Q7RDQ6-F1
#
_entry.id   AF-A0A3Q7RDQ6-F1
#
_cell.length_a   1.000
_cell.length_b   1.000
_cell.length_c   1.000
_cell.angle_alpha   90.00
_cell.angle_beta   90.00
_cell.angle_gamma   90.00
#
_symmetry.space_group_name_H-M   'P 1'
#
loop_
_entity.id
_entity.type
_entity.pdbx_description
1 polymer ?
#
loop_
_entity_poly.entity_id
_entity_poly.type
_entity_poly.pdbx_seq_one_letter_code
_entity_poly.pdbx_strand_id
1 'polypeptide(L)'
;MEGCRDGPEEPGPGPGLRDPRKARTLKLPGPPATLSQSPTWLLYSHPAGRRARLHMGIRLSRSPLDPHSWTEPWVIYEGPSGYSDLASVGRTPKGALTFACLYESGARVSYEEISFCMFSLAEVLQNVRGGPELRAPGDKTPERCRPS
;
A
#
# COMPACT_ATOMS: atom_id res chain seq x y z
N MET A 1 -20.13 79.01 17.76
CA MET A 1 -21.43 79.21 18.42
C MET A 1 -22.25 77.96 18.13
N GLU A 2 -22.55 77.19 19.17
CA GLU A 2 -23.55 76.09 19.29
C GLU A 2 -23.57 75.00 18.19
N GLY A 3 -23.46 73.68 18.44
CA GLY A 3 -23.72 72.90 19.65
C GLY A 3 -25.05 72.13 19.54
N CYS A 4 -24.96 70.80 19.67
CA CYS A 4 -25.98 69.84 20.12
C CYS A 4 -26.90 69.13 19.09
N ARG A 5 -26.82 67.78 19.03
CA ARG A 5 -27.59 66.86 19.90
C ARG A 5 -27.17 65.39 19.79
N ASP A 6 -27.37 64.69 20.91
CA ASP A 6 -27.12 63.28 21.21
C ASP A 6 -28.04 62.25 20.54
N GLY A 7 -27.43 61.10 20.16
CA GLY A 7 -27.83 59.69 20.37
C GLY A 7 -29.15 59.14 19.79
N PRO A 8 -29.45 57.83 20.01
CA PRO A 8 -28.61 56.61 19.96
C PRO A 8 -29.19 55.59 18.93
N GLU A 9 -28.54 54.43 18.75
CA GLU A 9 -29.13 53.10 18.51
C GLU A 9 -28.19 52.22 17.65
N GLU A 10 -27.49 51.31 18.32
CA GLU A 10 -27.01 50.07 17.70
C GLU A 10 -28.24 49.19 17.43
N PRO A 11 -28.35 48.61 16.22
CA PRO A 11 -28.28 47.16 16.22
C PRO A 11 -27.61 46.60 14.96
N GLY A 12 -26.61 45.74 15.18
CA GLY A 12 -26.32 44.69 14.22
C GLY A 12 -24.90 44.15 14.34
N PRO A 13 -24.69 42.98 14.97
CA PRO A 13 -23.47 42.23 14.73
C PRO A 13 -23.53 41.72 13.28
N GLY A 14 -22.96 42.50 12.36
CA GLY A 14 -22.62 42.00 11.04
C GLY A 14 -21.74 40.74 11.20
N PRO A 15 -21.97 39.67 10.42
CA PRO A 15 -21.35 38.37 10.66
C PRO A 15 -19.85 38.42 10.39
N GLY A 16 -19.08 38.65 11.46
CA GLY A 16 -17.64 38.53 11.49
C GLY A 16 -17.21 37.09 11.24
N LEU A 17 -16.73 36.87 10.02
CA LEU A 17 -15.61 36.01 9.64
C LEU A 17 -15.43 34.71 10.44
N ARG A 18 -16.00 33.64 9.87
CA ARG A 18 -15.70 32.23 10.18
C ARG A 18 -14.18 32.01 10.22
N ASP A 19 -13.61 31.74 11.40
CA ASP A 19 -12.23 31.30 11.57
C ASP A 19 -12.00 29.97 10.81
N PRO A 20 -11.09 29.90 9.82
CA PRO A 20 -10.92 28.71 8.99
C PRO A 20 -10.06 27.62 9.67
N ARG A 21 -9.72 27.71 10.96
CA ARG A 21 -8.74 26.81 11.60
C ARG A 21 -9.29 25.78 12.58
N LYS A 22 -10.57 25.41 12.51
CA LYS A 22 -11.01 24.11 13.08
C LYS A 22 -10.92 23.02 12.02
N ALA A 23 -9.70 22.53 11.80
CA ALA A 23 -9.48 21.27 11.11
C ALA A 23 -10.28 20.17 11.84
N ARG A 24 -11.29 19.61 11.15
CA ARG A 24 -11.97 18.40 11.62
C ARG A 24 -10.98 17.25 11.45
N THR A 25 -10.27 16.91 12.51
CA THR A 25 -9.53 15.65 12.58
C THR A 25 -10.53 14.51 12.46
N LEU A 26 -10.63 13.91 11.27
CA LEU A 26 -11.26 12.62 11.10
C LEU A 26 -10.41 11.61 11.88
N LYS A 27 -10.80 11.33 13.12
CA LYS A 27 -10.27 10.17 13.84
C LYS A 27 -10.79 8.94 13.10
N LEU A 28 -9.94 8.41 12.21
CA LEU A 28 -10.14 7.07 11.68
C LEU A 28 -10.13 6.11 12.88
N PRO A 29 -11.14 5.24 13.02
CA PRO A 29 -11.12 4.20 14.04
C PRO A 29 -9.84 3.39 13.86
N GLY A 30 -9.02 3.34 14.90
CA GLY A 30 -7.89 2.41 14.95
C GLY A 30 -8.44 0.98 14.92
N PRO A 31 -7.71 0.02 14.32
CA PRO A 31 -8.14 -1.36 14.31
C PRO A 31 -8.31 -1.86 15.76
N PRO A 32 -9.35 -2.64 16.06
CA PRO A 32 -9.60 -3.15 17.40
C PRO A 32 -8.39 -3.98 17.88
N ALA A 33 -7.96 -3.72 19.13
CA ALA A 33 -6.72 -4.21 19.72
C ALA A 33 -6.67 -5.73 20.00
N THR A 34 -7.56 -6.53 19.42
CA THR A 34 -7.69 -7.97 19.70
C THR A 34 -8.06 -8.81 18.48
N LEU A 35 -7.78 -8.36 17.26
CA LEU A 35 -7.65 -9.30 16.16
C LEU A 35 -6.43 -10.17 16.45
N SER A 36 -6.66 -11.46 16.72
CA SER A 36 -5.62 -12.50 16.69
C SER A 36 -4.63 -12.13 15.58
N GLN A 37 -3.39 -11.79 15.92
CA GLN A 37 -2.38 -11.34 14.97
C GLN A 37 -1.95 -12.54 14.12
N SER A 38 -2.85 -13.01 13.25
CA SER A 38 -2.45 -13.77 12.09
C SER A 38 -1.41 -12.90 11.38
N PRO A 39 -0.21 -13.41 11.10
CA PRO A 39 0.84 -12.60 10.52
C PRO A 39 0.35 -12.08 9.17
N THR A 40 0.21 -10.75 9.03
CA THR A 40 -0.10 -10.12 7.75
C THR A 40 1.15 -10.19 6.89
N TRP A 41 1.07 -10.88 5.75
CA TRP A 41 2.13 -10.90 4.76
C TRP A 41 1.80 -9.93 3.63
N LEU A 42 2.82 -9.42 2.95
CA LEU A 42 2.68 -8.58 1.77
C LEU A 42 3.19 -9.30 0.53
N LEU A 43 2.39 -9.22 -0.54
CA LEU A 43 2.80 -9.57 -1.89
C LEU A 43 2.98 -8.28 -2.70
N TYR A 44 3.99 -8.26 -3.55
CA TYR A 44 4.29 -7.11 -4.39
C TYR A 44 4.66 -7.56 -5.80
N SER A 45 4.00 -7.00 -6.82
CA SER A 45 4.30 -7.20 -8.23
C SER A 45 5.04 -6.00 -8.79
N HIS A 46 6.17 -6.24 -9.46
CA HIS A 46 6.94 -5.21 -10.17
C HIS A 46 7.99 -5.83 -11.10
N PRO A 47 8.37 -5.16 -12.21
CA PRO A 47 9.54 -5.54 -12.99
C PRO A 47 10.81 -5.75 -12.13
N ALA A 48 11.49 -6.87 -12.31
CA ALA A 48 12.69 -7.26 -11.57
C ALA A 48 13.99 -6.82 -12.26
N GLY A 49 13.93 -6.38 -13.52
CA GLY A 49 15.07 -5.85 -14.26
C GLY A 49 15.71 -4.64 -13.59
N ARG A 50 17.03 -4.68 -13.40
CA ARG A 50 17.79 -3.60 -12.70
C ARG A 50 17.88 -2.29 -13.48
N ARG A 51 17.86 -2.36 -14.82
CA ARG A 51 18.13 -1.22 -15.72
C ARG A 51 17.00 -0.96 -16.72
N ALA A 52 16.02 -1.84 -16.77
CA ALA A 52 14.91 -1.79 -17.70
C ALA A 52 13.68 -2.45 -17.08
N ARG A 53 12.52 -2.05 -17.57
CA ARG A 53 11.21 -2.63 -17.24
C ARG A 53 11.06 -4.02 -17.90
N LEU A 54 11.78 -4.98 -17.35
CA LEU A 54 11.82 -6.39 -17.78
C LEU A 54 11.53 -7.30 -16.58
N HIS A 55 11.10 -8.51 -16.87
CA HIS A 55 10.91 -9.59 -15.90
C HIS A 55 9.84 -9.26 -14.84
N MET A 56 8.55 -9.40 -15.14
CA MET A 56 7.51 -9.20 -14.13
C MET A 56 7.72 -10.20 -12.99
N GLY A 57 7.91 -9.67 -11.77
CA GLY A 57 8.28 -10.47 -10.62
C GLY A 57 7.35 -10.27 -9.42
N ILE A 58 7.21 -11.33 -8.63
CA ILE A 58 6.46 -11.35 -7.38
C ILE A 58 7.43 -11.45 -6.21
N ARG A 59 7.34 -10.51 -5.26
CA ARG A 59 8.09 -10.54 -3.99
C ARG A 59 7.14 -10.78 -2.83
N LEU A 60 7.65 -11.45 -1.80
CA LEU A 60 6.94 -11.72 -0.55
C LEU A 60 7.68 -11.06 0.61
N SER A 61 6.93 -10.40 1.51
CA SER A 61 7.40 -10.00 2.83
C SER A 61 6.52 -10.66 3.88
N ARG A 62 7.14 -11.42 4.79
CA ARG A 62 6.45 -12.07 5.93
C ARG A 62 6.44 -11.22 7.19
N SER A 63 7.20 -10.12 7.17
CA SER A 63 7.33 -9.16 8.26
C SER A 63 7.28 -7.74 7.68
N PRO A 64 6.08 -7.22 7.34
CA PRO A 64 5.92 -5.98 6.58
C PRO A 64 6.61 -4.74 7.15
N LEU A 65 6.91 -4.75 8.45
CA LEU A 65 7.60 -3.67 9.15
C LEU A 65 9.13 -3.76 9.04
N ASP A 66 9.67 -4.91 8.63
CA ASP A 66 11.09 -5.10 8.38
C ASP A 66 11.39 -4.96 6.88
N PRO A 67 12.08 -3.89 6.44
CA PRO A 67 12.42 -3.70 5.02
C PRO A 67 13.36 -4.77 4.46
N HIS A 68 14.03 -5.58 5.30
CA HIS A 68 14.89 -6.67 4.87
C HIS A 68 14.15 -8.00 4.74
N SER A 69 12.85 -8.02 5.02
CA SER A 69 12.03 -9.23 4.97
C SER A 69 11.58 -9.63 3.55
N TRP A 70 11.85 -8.78 2.56
CA TRP A 70 11.50 -9.04 1.16
C TRP A 70 12.36 -10.15 0.57
N THR A 71 11.71 -11.08 -0.12
CA THR A 71 12.39 -12.10 -0.92
C THR A 71 12.95 -11.51 -2.22
N GLU A 72 13.88 -12.24 -2.82
CA GLU A 72 14.15 -12.11 -4.25
C GLU A 72 12.87 -12.40 -5.06
N PRO A 73 12.70 -11.74 -6.22
CA PRO A 73 11.49 -11.86 -7.01
C PRO A 73 11.39 -13.25 -7.66
N TRP A 74 10.23 -13.88 -7.54
CA TRP A 74 9.83 -14.96 -8.44
C TRP A 74 9.36 -14.33 -9.75
N VAL A 75 10.09 -14.55 -10.84
CA VAL A 75 9.73 -14.05 -12.18
C VAL A 75 8.57 -14.88 -12.73
N ILE A 76 7.44 -14.22 -12.98
CA ILE A 76 6.24 -14.81 -13.58
C ILE A 76 6.16 -14.56 -15.09
N TYR A 77 6.96 -13.64 -15.61
CA TYR A 77 7.10 -13.38 -17.04
C TYR A 77 8.46 -12.76 -17.36
N GLU A 78 9.19 -13.29 -18.34
CA GLU A 78 10.59 -12.92 -18.63
C GLU A 78 10.77 -11.69 -19.55
N GLY A 79 9.70 -11.20 -20.19
CA GLY A 79 9.80 -10.14 -21.20
C GLY A 79 9.66 -8.71 -20.67
N PRO A 80 9.58 -7.72 -21.58
CA PRO A 80 9.08 -6.37 -21.33
C PRO A 80 7.85 -6.38 -20.42
N SER A 81 7.94 -5.70 -19.30
CA SER A 81 6.94 -5.75 -18.23
C SER A 81 6.68 -4.35 -17.68
N GLY A 82 5.42 -3.92 -17.66
CA GLY A 82 5.03 -2.56 -17.33
C GLY A 82 4.36 -2.45 -15.97
N TYR A 83 3.26 -1.69 -15.94
CA TYR A 83 2.39 -1.59 -14.76
C TYR A 83 1.74 -2.93 -14.42
N SER A 84 1.41 -3.11 -13.15
CA SER A 84 0.76 -4.31 -12.64
C SER A 84 -0.19 -4.01 -11.50
N ASP A 85 -1.15 -4.90 -11.30
CA ASP A 85 -2.08 -4.92 -10.16
C ASP A 85 -2.24 -6.35 -9.62
N LEU A 86 -2.40 -6.46 -8.30
CA LEU A 86 -2.53 -7.72 -7.58
C LEU A 86 -3.83 -7.76 -6.79
N ALA A 87 -4.56 -8.85 -6.92
CA ALA A 87 -5.77 -9.12 -6.15
C ALA A 87 -5.68 -10.47 -5.43
N SER A 88 -6.14 -10.49 -4.18
CA SER A 88 -6.46 -11.75 -3.50
C SER A 88 -7.79 -12.26 -4.04
N VAL A 89 -7.79 -13.43 -4.65
CA VAL A 89 -8.99 -14.10 -5.17
C VAL A 89 -9.72 -14.85 -4.04
N GLY A 90 -9.01 -15.19 -2.96
CA GLY A 90 -9.53 -15.95 -1.83
C GLY A 90 -9.14 -17.43 -1.91
N ARG A 91 -9.86 -18.27 -1.17
CA ARG A 91 -9.56 -19.71 -1.09
C ARG A 91 -10.31 -20.45 -2.20
N THR A 92 -9.58 -21.27 -2.96
CA THR A 92 -10.18 -22.20 -3.93
C THR A 92 -11.02 -23.29 -3.24
N PRO A 93 -11.86 -24.04 -3.96
CA PRO A 93 -12.57 -25.20 -3.39
C PRO A 93 -11.63 -26.25 -2.76
N LYS A 94 -10.38 -26.32 -3.22
CA LYS A 94 -9.32 -27.17 -2.63
C LYS A 94 -8.64 -26.55 -1.41
N GLY A 95 -9.12 -25.39 -0.94
CA GLY A 95 -8.64 -24.70 0.26
C GLY A 95 -7.36 -23.87 0.07
N ALA A 96 -6.76 -23.84 -1.13
CA ALA A 96 -5.57 -23.05 -1.42
C ALA A 96 -5.89 -21.56 -1.53
N LEU A 97 -5.14 -20.70 -0.83
CA LEU A 97 -5.22 -19.25 -0.98
C LEU A 97 -4.59 -18.84 -2.32
N THR A 98 -5.34 -18.12 -3.14
CA THR A 98 -4.97 -17.78 -4.51
C THR A 98 -4.99 -16.28 -4.76
N PHE A 99 -4.08 -15.87 -5.63
CA PHE A 99 -3.89 -14.49 -6.07
C PHE A 99 -3.97 -14.43 -7.59
N ALA A 100 -4.35 -13.26 -8.08
CA ALA A 100 -4.34 -12.92 -9.49
C ALA A 100 -3.49 -11.67 -9.70
N CYS A 101 -2.66 -11.69 -10.73
CA CYS A 101 -1.86 -10.57 -11.16
C CYS A 101 -2.27 -10.20 -12.59
N LEU A 102 -2.61 -8.93 -12.79
CA LEU A 102 -2.77 -8.33 -14.11
C LEU A 102 -1.55 -7.46 -14.38
N TYR A 103 -0.95 -7.53 -15.57
CA TYR A 103 0.23 -6.73 -15.89
C TYR A 103 0.38 -6.45 -17.38
N GLU A 104 0.95 -5.29 -17.68
CA GLU A 104 1.40 -4.91 -19.02
C GLU A 104 2.59 -5.78 -19.45
N SER A 105 2.52 -6.38 -20.64
CA SER A 105 3.60 -7.18 -21.22
C SER A 105 3.74 -7.02 -22.75
N GLY A 106 4.79 -7.62 -23.31
CA GLY A 106 4.96 -7.72 -24.76
C GLY A 106 6.30 -8.31 -25.17
N ALA A 107 6.46 -8.60 -26.46
CA ALA A 107 7.68 -9.17 -27.02
C ALA A 107 8.79 -8.12 -27.20
N ARG A 108 8.43 -6.87 -27.56
CA ARG A 108 9.40 -5.79 -27.80
C ARG A 108 9.28 -4.67 -26.79
N VAL A 109 8.05 -4.25 -26.47
CA VAL A 109 7.75 -3.21 -25.48
C VAL A 109 6.67 -3.69 -24.51
N SER A 110 6.58 -3.09 -23.33
CA SER A 110 5.71 -3.60 -22.26
C SER A 110 4.22 -3.32 -22.46
N TYR A 111 3.82 -2.44 -23.37
CA TYR A 111 2.43 -2.00 -23.54
C TYR A 111 1.78 -2.59 -24.80
N GLU A 112 2.22 -3.78 -25.22
CA GLU A 112 1.61 -4.51 -26.34
C GLU A 112 0.34 -5.23 -25.89
N GLU A 113 0.35 -5.81 -24.69
CA GLU A 113 -0.72 -6.64 -24.16
C GLU A 113 -0.92 -6.43 -22.66
N ILE A 114 -2.11 -6.83 -22.17
CA ILE A 114 -2.37 -7.00 -20.74
C ILE A 114 -2.47 -8.49 -20.46
N SER A 115 -1.48 -9.03 -19.76
CA SER A 115 -1.41 -10.43 -19.37
C SER A 115 -2.05 -10.67 -18.00
N PHE A 116 -2.56 -11.88 -17.83
CA PHE A 116 -3.18 -12.36 -16.60
C PHE A 116 -2.47 -13.62 -16.11
N CYS A 117 -2.07 -13.63 -14.84
CA CYS A 117 -1.45 -14.78 -14.19
C CYS A 117 -2.13 -15.05 -12.85
N MET A 118 -2.49 -16.30 -12.59
CA MET A 118 -2.98 -16.76 -11.30
C MET A 118 -1.99 -17.72 -10.67
N PHE A 119 -1.80 -17.59 -9.36
CA PHE A 119 -0.93 -18.46 -8.59
C PHE A 119 -1.42 -18.58 -7.14
N SER A 120 -1.10 -19.69 -6.51
CA SER A 120 -1.39 -20.00 -5.13
C SER A 120 -0.28 -19.52 -4.19
N LEU A 121 -0.60 -19.39 -2.90
CA LEU A 121 0.41 -19.13 -1.87
C LEU A 121 1.50 -20.22 -1.84
N ALA A 122 1.14 -21.48 -2.15
CA ALA A 122 2.09 -22.58 -2.20
C ALA A 122 3.13 -22.37 -3.32
N GLU A 123 2.68 -21.97 -4.51
CA GLU A 123 3.58 -21.65 -5.62
C GLU A 123 4.47 -20.45 -5.29
N VAL A 124 3.94 -19.40 -4.65
CA VAL A 124 4.76 -18.28 -4.18
C VAL A 124 5.86 -18.80 -3.27
N LEU A 125 5.51 -19.55 -2.22
CA LEU A 125 6.47 -20.04 -1.22
C LEU A 125 7.53 -20.99 -1.81
N GLN A 126 7.19 -21.74 -2.86
CA GLN A 126 8.12 -22.62 -3.55
C GLN A 126 9.10 -21.87 -4.45
N ASN A 127 8.69 -20.74 -5.03
CA ASN A 127 9.46 -20.05 -6.05
C ASN A 127 10.23 -18.81 -5.54
N VAL A 128 9.75 -18.15 -4.49
CA VAL A 128 10.48 -17.01 -3.88
C VAL A 128 11.71 -17.49 -3.12
N ARG A 129 12.82 -16.75 -3.22
CA ARG A 129 14.10 -17.09 -2.57
C ARG A 129 14.56 -15.96 -1.63
N GLY A 130 15.41 -16.27 -0.66
CA GLY A 130 16.18 -15.25 0.06
C GLY A 130 15.45 -14.38 1.09
N GLY A 131 14.25 -14.75 1.55
CA GLY A 131 13.64 -14.09 2.72
C GLY A 131 14.23 -14.61 4.04
N PRO A 132 14.39 -13.78 5.09
CA PRO A 132 14.80 -14.28 6.40
C PRO A 132 13.84 -15.37 6.84
N GLU A 133 14.40 -16.51 7.27
CA GLU A 133 13.67 -17.59 7.93
C GLU A 133 12.84 -17.00 9.09
N LEU A 134 11.69 -17.59 9.41
CA LEU A 134 10.80 -17.11 10.48
C LEU A 134 11.57 -17.09 11.81
N ARG A 135 12.24 -15.98 12.13
CA ARG A 135 12.86 -15.77 13.43
C ARG A 135 11.77 -15.33 14.39
N ALA A 136 11.77 -15.94 15.58
CA ALA A 136 10.89 -15.56 16.68
C ALA A 136 10.96 -14.04 16.94
N PRO A 137 9.89 -13.41 17.45
CA PRO A 137 9.86 -11.97 17.69
C PRO A 137 10.96 -11.60 18.69
N GLY A 138 12.07 -11.06 18.17
CA GLY A 138 13.16 -10.51 18.95
C GLY A 138 13.09 -9.00 18.87
N ASP A 139 13.11 -8.33 20.02
CA ASP A 139 13.07 -6.88 20.20
C ASP A 139 14.07 -6.16 19.29
N LYS A 140 13.62 -5.73 18.12
CA LYS A 140 14.28 -4.67 17.37
C LYS A 140 13.28 -3.53 17.25
N THR A 141 13.68 -2.40 17.82
CA THR A 141 12.97 -1.14 17.66
C THR A 141 12.77 -0.86 16.17
N PRO A 142 11.53 -0.62 15.71
CA PRO A 142 11.29 -0.33 14.31
C PRO A 142 11.93 1.02 13.97
N GLU A 143 12.97 0.99 13.13
CA GLU A 143 13.48 2.22 12.53
C GLU A 143 12.40 2.79 11.61
N ARG A 144 11.90 3.96 11.98
CA ARG A 144 10.84 4.65 11.27
C ARG A 144 11.43 5.24 10.00
N CYS A 145 11.03 4.74 8.84
CA CYS A 145 11.28 5.42 7.57
C CYS A 145 10.69 6.84 7.65
N ARG A 146 11.56 7.86 7.61
CA ARG A 146 11.14 9.25 7.50
C ARG A 146 11.14 9.63 6.02
N PRO A 147 10.04 10.18 5.49
CA PRO A 147 10.07 10.79 4.17
C PRO A 147 11.01 12.00 4.20
N SER A 148 11.72 12.23 3.09
CA SER A 148 12.57 13.40 2.86
C SER A 148 11.76 14.68 2.70
#